data_AF-A0A6A6RN40-F1
#
_entry.id   AF-A0A6A6RN40-F1
#
_cell.length_a   1.000
_cell.length_b   1.000
_cell.length_c   1.000
_cell.angle_alpha   90.00
_cell.angle_beta   90.00
_cell.angle_gamma   90.00
#
_symmetry.space_group_name_H-M   'P 1'
#
loop_
_entity.id
_entity.type
_entity.pdbx_description
1 polymer ?
#
loop_
_entity_poly.entity_id
_entity_poly.type
_entity_poly.pdbx_seq_one_letter_code
_entity_poly.pdbx_strand_id
1 'polypeptide(L)'
;MVEASPPATETIADDDTCPVCHLLIYAPVRTQCSHILCASCMAQWADTTSTTNIIHSSLDLDLREFDPNYDPAYDLEASCPMCRTQTSAQPDTELSRELEERYPKTYQGRKEEEEVDRGQRSGQGGVEGVMILIGNRHRLERGSGDDNQHDWTFFVRLSRPDLVEHVHVNLHPTFRPPRVTLSKAPFEVRRLGWGTFTLQAVIVLKNPYVWVQSVEEDEKENELKLQWTLDFEGRGRQGRVRAKVIKEEGTEELDGIARRTRSGGVRREEERRSPVRYPHMDPEFET
;
A
#
# COMPACT_ATOMS: atom_id res chain seq x y z
N MET A 1 18.93 52.36 14.41
CA MET A 1 18.49 51.18 13.64
C MET A 1 19.10 49.99 14.36
N VAL A 2 18.28 49.19 15.05
CA VAL A 2 18.76 48.01 15.77
C VAL A 2 18.74 46.88 14.75
N GLU A 3 19.94 46.50 14.31
CA GLU A 3 20.17 45.40 13.39
C GLU A 3 19.83 44.10 14.13
N ALA A 4 18.71 43.48 13.77
CA ALA A 4 18.26 42.23 14.35
C ALA A 4 19.26 41.13 13.96
N SER A 5 19.95 40.58 14.96
CA SER A 5 20.76 39.38 14.76
C SER A 5 19.89 38.24 14.22
N PRO A 6 20.36 37.46 13.22
CA PRO A 6 19.63 36.31 12.72
C PRO A 6 19.38 35.31 13.86
N PRO A 7 18.22 34.63 13.89
CA PRO A 7 17.94 33.67 14.95
C PRO A 7 18.98 32.54 14.90
N ALA A 8 19.57 32.22 16.06
CA ALA A 8 20.46 31.08 16.19
C ALA A 8 19.73 29.80 15.74
N THR A 9 20.28 29.14 14.73
CA THR A 9 19.83 27.83 14.25
C THR A 9 20.13 26.80 15.32
N GLU A 10 19.10 26.13 15.82
CA GLU A 10 19.26 25.00 16.75
C GLU A 10 20.07 23.91 16.03
N THR A 11 21.20 23.50 16.61
CA THR A 11 22.01 22.41 16.08
C THR A 11 21.51 21.11 16.70
N ILE A 12 20.87 20.27 15.90
CA ILE A 12 20.29 18.99 16.32
C ILE A 12 21.43 17.98 16.51
N ALA A 13 21.42 17.22 17.60
CA ALA A 13 22.37 16.14 17.80
C ALA A 13 22.02 14.95 16.88
N ASP A 14 23.03 14.24 16.36
CA ASP A 14 22.81 13.11 15.45
C ASP A 14 21.90 12.02 16.07
N ASP A 15 22.03 11.78 17.38
CA ASP A 15 21.21 10.82 18.13
C ASP A 15 19.71 11.22 18.22
N ASP A 16 19.40 12.50 18.02
CA ASP A 16 18.04 13.03 18.03
C ASP A 16 17.44 13.14 16.61
N THR A 17 18.15 12.60 15.60
CA THR A 17 17.67 12.54 14.22
C THR A 17 17.01 11.20 13.88
N CYS A 18 15.94 11.27 13.10
CA CYS A 18 15.24 10.08 12.62
C CYS A 18 16.09 9.39 11.56
N PRO A 19 16.36 8.08 11.68
CA PRO A 19 17.20 7.37 10.72
C PRO A 19 16.55 7.19 9.33
N VAL A 20 15.25 7.51 9.20
CA VAL A 20 14.50 7.40 7.93
C VAL A 20 14.47 8.72 7.19
N CYS A 21 14.10 9.82 7.85
CA CYS A 21 13.99 11.13 7.20
C CYS A 21 15.18 12.06 7.45
N HIS A 22 16.10 11.70 8.36
CA HIS A 22 17.26 12.49 8.76
C HIS A 22 16.94 13.88 9.32
N LEU A 23 15.71 14.08 9.79
CA LEU A 23 15.24 15.29 10.48
C LEU A 23 15.09 15.02 11.99
N LEU A 24 14.89 16.07 12.78
CA LEU A 24 14.54 15.92 14.20
C LEU A 24 13.37 14.94 14.37
N ILE A 25 13.54 13.98 15.28
CA ILE A 25 12.49 13.00 15.56
C ILE A 25 11.25 13.73 16.10
N TYR A 26 10.10 13.50 15.46
CA TYR A 26 8.82 14.07 15.85
C TYR A 26 7.81 12.96 16.11
N ALA A 27 7.05 13.09 17.20
CA ALA A 27 6.17 12.04 17.72
C ALA A 27 6.88 10.65 17.70
N PRO A 28 7.98 10.50 18.45
CA PRO A 28 8.80 9.29 18.41
C PRO A 28 7.97 8.04 18.71
N VAL A 29 8.23 6.99 17.94
CA VAL A 29 7.78 5.63 18.26
C VAL A 29 8.98 4.74 18.52
N ARG A 30 8.85 3.89 19.53
CA ARG A 30 9.84 2.89 19.90
C ARG A 30 9.35 1.52 19.49
N THR A 31 10.19 0.84 18.72
CA THR A 31 9.97 -0.57 18.34
C THR A 31 10.36 -1.51 19.47
N GLN A 32 9.85 -2.75 19.47
CA GLN A 32 10.25 -3.80 20.42
C GLN A 32 11.75 -4.13 20.33
N CYS A 33 12.33 -3.98 19.14
CA CYS A 33 13.78 -4.08 18.93
C CYS A 33 14.56 -2.81 19.34
N SER A 34 13.91 -1.88 20.04
CA SER A 34 14.50 -0.65 20.62
C SER A 34 15.02 0.40 19.63
N HIS A 35 14.66 0.31 18.34
CA HIS A 35 14.89 1.40 17.40
C HIS A 35 13.81 2.48 17.52
N ILE A 36 14.23 3.74 17.36
CA ILE A 36 13.40 4.94 17.49
C ILE A 36 13.35 5.67 16.14
N LEU A 37 12.16 6.12 15.76
CA LEU A 37 11.93 6.91 14.56
C LEU A 37 10.64 7.71 14.70
N CYS A 38 10.35 8.61 13.75
CA CYS A 38 9.07 9.32 13.71
C CYS A 38 7.90 8.36 13.52
N ALA A 39 6.77 8.62 14.19
CA ALA A 39 5.52 7.88 13.96
C ALA A 39 5.10 7.84 12.49
N SER A 40 5.23 8.97 11.78
CA SER A 40 4.89 9.11 10.37
C SER A 40 5.78 8.26 9.45
N CYS A 41 7.09 8.21 9.72
CA CYS A 41 8.03 7.36 9.00
C CYS A 41 7.75 5.87 9.23
N MET A 42 7.45 5.46 10.47
CA MET A 42 7.05 4.08 10.76
C MET A 42 5.74 3.72 10.06
N ALA A 43 4.78 4.64 10.04
CA ALA A 43 3.50 4.46 9.36
C ALA A 43 3.67 4.28 7.84
N GLN A 44 4.45 5.14 7.19
CA GLN A 44 4.77 5.00 5.76
C GLN A 44 5.47 3.67 5.46
N TRP A 45 6.44 3.29 6.28
CA TRP A 45 7.16 2.03 6.10
C TRP A 45 6.25 0.80 6.27
N ALA A 46 5.37 0.83 7.27
CA ALA A 46 4.38 -0.22 7.49
C ALA A 46 3.42 -0.32 6.30
N ASP A 47 2.99 0.81 5.72
CA ASP A 47 2.14 0.82 4.53
C ASP A 47 2.85 0.11 3.35
N THR A 48 4.10 0.46 3.04
CA THR A 48 4.86 -0.15 1.93
C THR A 48 5.20 -1.63 2.16
N THR A 49 5.52 -2.00 3.40
CA THR A 49 5.84 -3.40 3.72
C THR A 49 4.58 -4.28 3.65
N SER A 50 3.44 -3.75 4.10
CA SER A 50 2.20 -4.53 4.18
C SER A 50 1.59 -4.84 2.81
N THR A 51 1.82 -4.00 1.80
CA THR A 51 1.34 -4.27 0.43
C THR A 51 2.22 -5.26 -0.32
N THR A 52 3.51 -5.34 0.02
CA THR A 52 4.51 -6.17 -0.71
C THR A 52 4.74 -7.54 -0.08
N ASN A 53 4.72 -7.65 1.25
CA ASN A 53 4.90 -8.91 1.98
C ASN A 53 3.89 -9.02 3.12
N ILE A 54 2.79 -9.71 2.86
CA ILE A 54 1.72 -9.89 3.84
C ILE A 54 2.15 -10.95 4.86
N ILE A 55 2.59 -10.51 6.03
CA ILE A 55 3.02 -11.40 7.11
C ILE A 55 1.79 -11.89 7.90
N HIS A 56 1.84 -13.14 8.37
CA HIS A 56 0.82 -13.69 9.26
C HIS A 56 0.81 -12.88 10.56
N SER A 57 -0.30 -12.20 10.85
CA SER A 57 -0.47 -11.44 12.09
C SER A 57 -0.62 -12.40 13.26
N SER A 58 -0.03 -12.04 14.40
CA SER A 58 -0.12 -12.80 15.64
C SER A 58 -1.48 -12.64 16.34
N LEU A 59 -2.29 -11.69 15.88
CA LEU A 59 -3.57 -11.30 16.47
C LEU A 59 -4.73 -11.67 15.53
N ASP A 60 -5.58 -12.60 15.98
CA ASP A 60 -6.86 -12.94 15.39
C ASP A 60 -7.89 -11.80 15.62
N LEU A 61 -7.77 -10.70 14.87
CA LEU A 61 -8.76 -9.62 14.87
C LEU A 61 -9.94 -9.98 13.96
N ASP A 62 -11.17 -9.69 14.42
CA ASP A 62 -12.36 -9.69 13.57
C ASP A 62 -12.65 -8.27 13.08
N LEU A 63 -12.66 -8.03 11.76
CA LEU A 63 -13.02 -6.71 11.22
C LEU A 63 -14.42 -6.23 11.59
N ARG A 64 -15.32 -7.11 12.07
CA ARG A 64 -16.62 -6.68 12.60
C ARG A 64 -16.50 -5.79 13.84
N GLU A 65 -15.37 -5.85 14.53
CA GLU A 65 -15.05 -5.05 15.72
C GLU A 65 -14.08 -3.90 15.39
N PHE A 66 -13.74 -3.71 14.11
CA PHE A 66 -12.80 -2.69 13.68
C PHE A 66 -13.47 -1.31 13.66
N ASP A 67 -12.91 -0.38 14.45
CA ASP A 67 -13.36 1.02 14.49
C ASP A 67 -12.97 1.74 13.18
N PRO A 68 -13.92 2.31 12.41
CA PRO A 68 -13.64 3.11 11.23
C PRO A 68 -12.78 4.36 11.51
N ASN A 69 -12.77 4.84 12.76
CA ASN A 69 -11.94 5.97 13.22
C ASN A 69 -10.61 5.53 13.85
N TYR A 70 -10.26 4.24 13.74
CA TYR A 70 -9.02 3.71 14.25
C TYR A 70 -7.81 4.40 13.60
N ASP A 71 -7.03 5.12 14.41
CA ASP A 71 -5.81 5.77 13.95
C ASP A 71 -4.68 4.73 13.77
N PRO A 72 -4.27 4.44 12.52
CA PRO A 72 -3.30 3.40 12.21
C PRO A 72 -1.88 3.72 12.72
N ALA A 73 -1.62 4.93 13.23
CA ALA A 73 -0.33 5.32 13.76
C ALA A 73 0.05 4.61 15.08
N TYR A 74 -0.93 4.08 15.82
CA TYR A 74 -0.73 3.61 17.20
C TYR A 74 -0.56 2.10 17.39
N ASP A 75 -0.74 1.29 16.33
CA ASP A 75 -0.51 -0.16 16.38
C ASP A 75 0.07 -0.65 15.04
N LEU A 76 1.35 -0.39 14.86
CA LEU A 76 2.10 -0.67 13.63
C LEU A 76 2.83 -2.02 13.78
N GLU A 77 2.17 -3.13 13.45
CA GLU A 77 2.84 -4.42 13.23
C GLU A 77 3.50 -4.40 11.84
N ALA A 78 4.82 -4.23 11.79
CA ALA A 78 5.60 -4.31 10.55
C ALA A 78 7.04 -4.74 10.83
N SER A 79 7.80 -5.07 9.78
CA SER A 79 9.24 -5.24 9.89
C SER A 79 9.89 -3.90 10.25
N CYS A 80 10.81 -3.87 11.21
CA CYS A 80 11.53 -2.64 11.57
C CYS A 80 12.33 -2.11 10.36
N PRO A 81 12.30 -0.79 10.04
CA PRO A 81 13.12 -0.21 8.97
C PRO A 81 14.63 -0.41 9.18
N MET A 82 15.07 -0.47 10.44
CA MET A 82 16.49 -0.53 10.81
C MET A 82 17.05 -1.94 10.78
N CYS A 83 16.35 -2.89 11.39
CA CYS A 83 16.85 -4.25 11.57
C CYS A 83 16.00 -5.34 10.90
N ARG A 84 14.91 -4.95 10.22
CA ARG A 84 13.95 -5.85 9.53
C ARG A 84 13.28 -6.89 10.43
N THR A 85 13.47 -6.82 11.74
CA THR A 85 12.80 -7.70 12.71
C THR A 85 11.33 -7.33 12.81
N GLN A 86 10.45 -8.32 12.80
CA GLN A 86 9.03 -8.10 12.99
C GLN A 86 8.77 -7.51 14.37
N THR A 87 8.10 -6.36 14.41
CA THR A 87 7.94 -5.58 15.64
C THR A 87 6.60 -4.85 15.62
N SER A 88 6.08 -4.55 16.81
CA SER A 88 5.14 -3.44 16.99
C SER A 88 5.90 -2.16 17.32
N ALA A 89 5.30 -0.99 17.05
CA ALA A 89 5.83 0.30 17.47
C ALA A 89 4.86 0.97 18.46
N GLN A 90 5.40 1.52 19.54
CA GLN A 90 4.65 2.18 20.61
C GLN A 90 5.10 3.64 20.73
N PRO A 91 4.20 4.60 21.00
CA PRO A 91 4.59 6.00 21.22
C PRO A 91 5.55 6.16 22.39
N ASP A 92 6.61 6.94 22.21
CA ASP A 92 7.57 7.30 23.26
C ASP A 92 7.31 8.74 23.74
N THR A 93 6.28 8.91 24.57
CA THR A 93 5.84 10.25 25.01
C THR A 93 6.89 10.99 25.84
N GLU A 94 7.78 10.25 26.51
CA GLU A 94 8.84 10.83 27.32
C GLU A 94 9.90 11.48 26.42
N LEU A 95 10.41 10.73 25.44
CA LEU A 95 11.35 11.28 24.46
C LEU A 95 10.74 12.44 23.66
N SER A 96 9.45 12.34 23.34
CA SER A 96 8.72 13.41 22.66
C SER A 96 8.82 14.75 23.42
N ARG A 97 8.59 14.72 24.73
CA ARG A 97 8.68 15.90 25.60
C ARG A 97 10.12 16.40 25.71
N GLU A 98 11.09 15.50 25.86
CA GLU A 98 12.50 15.88 25.94
C GLU A 98 13.00 16.60 24.68
N LEU A 99 12.60 16.12 23.50
CA LEU A 99 12.94 16.74 22.22
C LEU A 99 12.26 18.10 22.04
N GLU A 100 11.00 18.24 22.49
CA GLU A 100 10.28 19.51 22.46
C GLU A 100 10.93 20.55 23.39
N GLU A 101 11.38 20.14 24.58
CA GLU A 101 12.10 21.02 25.51
C GLU A 101 13.49 21.41 25.00
N ARG A 102 14.20 20.47 24.35
CA ARG A 102 15.57 20.67 23.86
C ARG A 102 15.64 21.47 22.55
N TYR A 103 14.67 21.27 21.66
CA TYR A 103 14.63 21.85 20.31
C TYR A 103 13.28 22.50 20.00
N PRO A 104 12.83 23.50 20.78
CA PRO A 104 11.47 24.00 20.71
C PRO A 104 11.10 24.59 19.35
N LYS A 105 12.02 25.30 18.67
CA LYS A 105 11.72 25.88 17.36
C LYS A 105 11.64 24.81 16.29
N THR A 106 12.61 23.90 16.29
CA THR A 106 12.69 22.83 15.29
C THR A 106 11.52 21.86 15.46
N TYR A 107 11.18 21.50 16.70
CA TYR A 107 10.07 20.62 17.03
C TYR A 107 8.71 21.21 16.62
N GLN A 108 8.51 22.52 16.85
CA GLN A 108 7.33 23.23 16.37
C GLN A 108 7.24 23.26 14.83
N GLY A 109 8.37 23.46 14.13
CA GLY A 109 8.41 23.36 12.67
C GLY A 109 8.02 21.97 12.18
N ARG A 110 8.56 20.91 12.80
CA ARG A 110 8.19 19.52 12.50
C ARG A 110 6.71 19.25 12.76
N LYS A 111 6.13 19.84 13.81
CA LYS A 111 4.70 19.73 14.11
C LYS A 111 3.85 20.33 12.99
N GLU A 112 4.18 21.53 12.52
CA GLU A 112 3.47 22.19 11.43
C GLU A 112 3.61 21.43 10.11
N GLU A 113 4.81 20.97 9.76
CA GLU A 113 5.05 20.10 8.60
C GLU A 113 4.20 18.83 8.66
N GLU A 114 4.19 18.15 9.80
CA GLU A 114 3.44 16.91 10.00
C GLU A 114 1.94 17.14 10.08
N GLU A 115 1.46 18.29 10.55
CA GLU A 115 0.05 18.67 10.49
C GLU A 115 -0.40 18.99 9.06
N VAL A 116 0.46 19.59 8.23
CA VAL A 116 0.19 19.79 6.79
C VAL A 116 0.17 18.44 6.05
N ASP A 117 1.19 17.60 6.29
CA ASP A 117 1.26 16.25 5.72
C ASP A 117 0.10 15.37 6.21
N ARG A 118 -0.28 15.45 7.49
CA ARG A 118 -1.46 14.75 8.03
C ARG A 118 -2.74 15.35 7.50
N GLY A 119 -2.86 16.66 7.31
CA GLY A 119 -4.03 17.27 6.65
C GLY A 119 -4.22 16.74 5.23
N GLN A 120 -3.12 16.51 4.50
CA GLN A 120 -3.13 15.81 3.21
C GLN A 120 -3.47 14.32 3.34
N ARG A 121 -3.04 13.62 4.40
CA ARG A 121 -3.26 12.18 4.64
C ARG A 121 -4.57 11.81 5.34
N SER A 122 -5.20 12.73 6.06
CA SER A 122 -6.30 12.50 7.00
C SER A 122 -7.59 13.26 6.64
N GLY A 123 -7.74 13.71 5.39
CA GLY A 123 -9.05 14.08 4.86
C GLY A 123 -9.26 15.52 4.42
N GLN A 124 -8.24 16.24 3.97
CA GLN A 124 -8.45 17.46 3.16
C GLN A 124 -7.98 17.36 1.70
N GLY A 125 -7.50 16.18 1.26
CA GLY A 125 -7.06 15.93 -0.12
C GLY A 125 -7.75 14.75 -0.83
N GLY A 126 -8.87 14.24 -0.31
CA GLY A 126 -9.59 13.11 -0.92
C GLY A 126 -8.94 11.73 -0.76
N VAL A 127 -7.81 11.63 -0.02
CA VAL A 127 -7.15 10.36 0.33
C VAL A 127 -7.81 9.76 1.57
N GLU A 128 -8.29 8.52 1.47
CA GLU A 128 -8.93 7.77 2.55
C GLU A 128 -8.18 6.45 2.83
N GLY A 129 -8.01 6.11 4.11
CA GLY A 129 -7.36 4.86 4.51
C GLY A 129 -8.33 3.67 4.46
N VAL A 130 -7.88 2.54 3.91
CA VAL A 130 -8.61 1.27 3.87
C VAL A 130 -7.78 0.17 4.51
N MET A 131 -8.32 -0.44 5.56
CA MET A 131 -7.74 -1.63 6.18
C MET A 131 -8.29 -2.88 5.51
N ILE A 132 -7.40 -3.82 5.21
CA ILE A 132 -7.73 -5.07 4.53
C ILE A 132 -7.20 -6.21 5.41
N LEU A 133 -8.07 -7.18 5.72
CA LEU A 133 -7.65 -8.49 6.21
C LEU A 133 -7.73 -9.48 5.09
N ILE A 134 -6.64 -10.20 4.88
CA ILE A 134 -6.55 -11.29 3.92
C ILE A 134 -6.07 -12.52 4.67
N GLY A 135 -6.70 -13.66 4.43
CA GLY A 135 -6.38 -14.85 5.20
C GLY A 135 -7.16 -16.07 4.76
N ASN A 136 -6.95 -17.17 5.48
CA ASN A 136 -7.77 -18.35 5.33
C ASN A 136 -8.12 -18.96 6.68
N ARG A 137 -9.36 -19.42 6.78
CA ARG A 137 -9.79 -20.38 7.80
C ARG A 137 -9.46 -21.79 7.32
N HIS A 138 -9.16 -22.69 8.23
CA HIS A 138 -8.82 -24.08 7.95
C HIS A 138 -9.47 -25.02 8.98
N ARG A 139 -9.94 -26.17 8.50
CA ARG A 139 -10.38 -27.30 9.29
C ARG A 139 -10.01 -28.59 8.57
N LEU A 140 -9.59 -29.59 9.35
CA LEU A 140 -9.36 -30.94 8.82
C LEU A 140 -10.68 -31.72 8.77
N GLU A 141 -11.10 -32.16 7.59
CA GLU A 141 -12.22 -33.08 7.39
C GLU A 141 -11.70 -34.52 7.52
N ARG A 142 -11.97 -35.17 8.65
CA ARG A 142 -11.56 -36.56 8.90
C ARG A 142 -12.60 -37.53 8.32
N GLY A 143 -12.14 -38.50 7.53
CA GLY A 143 -12.96 -39.67 7.13
C GLY A 143 -13.29 -39.80 5.64
N SER A 144 -12.72 -38.98 4.76
CA SER A 144 -12.96 -39.06 3.31
C SER A 144 -12.15 -40.16 2.60
N GLY A 145 -11.07 -40.67 3.21
CA GLY A 145 -10.15 -41.60 2.54
C GLY A 145 -9.45 -40.99 1.30
N ASP A 146 -9.64 -39.70 1.07
CA ASP A 146 -9.11 -38.91 -0.04
C ASP A 146 -8.01 -37.96 0.48
N ASP A 147 -7.09 -37.54 -0.38
CA ASP A 147 -6.01 -36.61 -0.01
C ASP A 147 -6.51 -35.17 0.21
N ASN A 148 -7.74 -34.86 -0.24
CA ASN A 148 -8.39 -33.55 -0.08
C ASN A 148 -9.06 -33.37 1.31
N GLN A 149 -8.27 -33.46 2.38
CA GLN A 149 -8.77 -33.37 3.76
C GLN A 149 -8.76 -31.96 4.33
N HIS A 150 -8.14 -30.99 3.65
CA HIS A 150 -8.07 -29.62 4.12
C HIS A 150 -9.27 -28.82 3.61
N ASP A 151 -10.25 -28.59 4.48
CA ASP A 151 -11.35 -27.67 4.23
C ASP A 151 -10.92 -26.26 4.60
N TRP A 152 -10.71 -25.43 3.59
CA TRP A 152 -10.23 -24.07 3.77
C TRP A 152 -11.19 -23.05 3.17
N THR A 153 -11.32 -21.92 3.87
CA THR A 153 -12.07 -20.75 3.41
C THR A 153 -11.14 -19.56 3.33
N PHE A 154 -10.74 -19.17 2.12
CA PHE A 154 -10.03 -17.92 1.89
C PHE A 154 -11.01 -16.75 2.01
N PHE A 155 -10.55 -15.64 2.58
CA PHE A 155 -11.36 -14.44 2.75
C PHE A 155 -10.54 -13.17 2.53
N VAL A 156 -11.23 -12.14 2.03
CA VAL A 156 -10.75 -10.76 2.00
C VAL A 156 -11.81 -9.89 2.66
N ARG A 157 -11.48 -9.26 3.78
CA ARG A 157 -12.37 -8.33 4.47
C ARG A 157 -11.76 -6.94 4.41
N LEU A 158 -12.60 -5.92 4.30
CA LEU A 158 -12.17 -4.53 4.24
C LEU A 158 -12.93 -3.69 5.26
N SER A 159 -12.31 -2.64 5.80
CA SER A 159 -13.00 -1.64 6.61
C SER A 159 -14.05 -0.87 5.80
N ARG A 160 -13.82 -0.71 4.49
CA ARG A 160 -14.69 -0.02 3.54
C ARG A 160 -15.13 -0.93 2.38
N PRO A 161 -16.00 -1.93 2.61
CA PRO A 161 -16.47 -2.82 1.56
C PRO A 161 -17.41 -2.11 0.57
N ASP A 162 -17.97 -0.96 0.94
CA ASP A 162 -18.82 -0.12 0.10
C ASP A 162 -18.10 0.42 -1.15
N LEU A 163 -16.78 0.62 -1.05
CA LEU A 163 -15.92 1.08 -2.15
C LEU A 163 -15.59 -0.01 -3.18
N VAL A 164 -15.70 -1.27 -2.78
CA VAL A 164 -15.27 -2.41 -3.61
C VAL A 164 -16.37 -2.76 -4.59
N GLU A 165 -16.01 -2.86 -5.88
CA GLU A 165 -16.90 -3.37 -6.90
C GLU A 165 -16.95 -4.90 -6.84
N HIS A 166 -15.78 -5.53 -6.86
CA HIS A 166 -15.63 -6.97 -6.73
C HIS A 166 -14.18 -7.35 -6.37
N VAL A 167 -14.00 -8.59 -5.92
CA VAL A 167 -12.68 -9.21 -5.70
C VAL A 167 -12.55 -10.41 -6.63
N HIS A 168 -11.49 -10.44 -7.43
CA HIS A 168 -11.11 -11.66 -8.14
C HIS A 168 -10.14 -12.47 -7.30
N VAL A 169 -10.41 -13.75 -7.12
CA VAL A 169 -9.49 -14.70 -6.50
C VAL A 169 -8.98 -15.65 -7.57
N ASN A 170 -7.69 -15.53 -7.88
CA ASN A 170 -6.97 -16.45 -8.75
C ASN A 170 -6.45 -17.61 -7.89
N LEU A 171 -7.08 -18.76 -8.10
CA LEU A 171 -6.73 -20.04 -7.50
C LEU A 171 -5.67 -20.75 -8.33
N HIS A 172 -5.01 -21.74 -7.73
CA HIS A 172 -4.12 -22.64 -8.47
C HIS A 172 -4.87 -23.31 -9.65
N PRO A 173 -4.24 -23.54 -10.82
CA PRO A 173 -4.91 -24.09 -12.02
C PRO A 173 -5.61 -25.44 -11.85
N THR A 174 -5.28 -26.20 -10.79
CA THR A 174 -5.95 -27.46 -10.44
C THR A 174 -7.39 -27.26 -9.96
N PHE A 175 -7.74 -26.06 -9.48
CA PHE A 175 -9.10 -25.74 -9.09
C PHE A 175 -9.93 -25.32 -10.29
N ARG A 176 -11.20 -25.75 -10.33
CA ARG A 176 -12.16 -25.36 -11.38
C ARG A 176 -13.38 -24.65 -10.76
N PRO A 177 -13.72 -23.43 -11.21
CA PRO A 177 -12.90 -22.56 -12.07
C PRO A 177 -11.64 -22.06 -11.33
N PRO A 178 -10.52 -21.80 -12.04
CA PRO A 178 -9.28 -21.30 -11.43
C PRO A 178 -9.35 -19.81 -11.08
N ARG A 179 -10.39 -19.09 -11.55
CA ARG A 179 -10.66 -17.70 -11.15
C ARG A 179 -12.09 -17.61 -10.65
N VAL A 180 -12.27 -16.98 -9.50
CA VAL A 180 -13.58 -16.75 -8.87
C VAL A 180 -13.77 -15.25 -8.70
N THR A 181 -14.93 -14.74 -9.12
CA THR A 181 -15.30 -13.32 -8.91
C THR A 181 -16.29 -13.23 -7.76
N LEU A 182 -15.97 -12.41 -6.76
CA LEU A 182 -16.74 -12.22 -5.54
C LEU A 182 -17.24 -10.77 -5.53
N SER A 183 -18.53 -10.54 -5.74
CA SER A 183 -19.13 -9.20 -5.82
C SER A 183 -19.79 -8.73 -4.53
N LYS A 184 -19.79 -9.56 -3.48
CA LYS A 184 -20.39 -9.24 -2.18
C LYS A 184 -19.44 -9.58 -1.05
N ALA A 185 -19.29 -8.64 -0.11
CA ALA A 185 -18.64 -8.88 1.16
C ALA A 185 -19.35 -10.04 1.90
N PRO A 186 -18.63 -10.92 2.63
CA PRO A 186 -17.22 -10.81 3.05
C PRO A 186 -16.18 -11.39 2.06
N PHE A 187 -16.48 -11.47 0.76
CA PHE A 187 -15.56 -11.92 -0.30
C PHE A 187 -14.80 -13.21 0.07
N GLU A 188 -15.57 -14.29 0.26
CA GLU A 188 -15.02 -15.59 0.66
C GLU A 188 -15.12 -16.65 -0.45
N VAL A 189 -14.12 -17.53 -0.50
CA VAL A 189 -14.16 -18.74 -1.32
C VAL A 189 -13.74 -19.94 -0.48
N ARG A 190 -14.58 -20.98 -0.49
CA ARG A 190 -14.33 -22.24 0.21
C ARG A 190 -14.03 -23.36 -0.77
N ARG A 191 -13.00 -24.16 -0.48
CA ARG A 191 -12.59 -25.33 -1.27
C ARG A 191 -11.97 -26.38 -0.36
N LEU A 192 -11.89 -27.60 -0.89
CA LEU A 192 -11.07 -28.68 -0.34
C LEU A 192 -9.73 -28.70 -1.06
N GLY A 193 -8.64 -28.94 -0.35
CA GLY A 193 -7.30 -29.09 -0.94
C GLY A 193 -6.46 -30.12 -0.19
N TRP A 194 -5.33 -30.46 -0.80
CA TRP A 194 -4.36 -31.44 -0.29
C TRP A 194 -3.04 -30.80 0.15
N GLY A 195 -2.82 -29.51 -0.14
CA GLY A 195 -1.56 -28.82 0.13
C GLY A 195 -1.70 -27.31 0.20
N THR A 196 -0.60 -26.63 0.55
CA THR A 196 -0.53 -25.17 0.63
C THR A 196 -0.38 -24.58 -0.76
N PHE A 197 -1.17 -23.56 -1.07
CA PHE A 197 -1.13 -22.83 -2.34
C PHE A 197 -1.06 -21.33 -2.08
N THR A 198 -0.33 -20.60 -2.92
CA THR A 198 -0.40 -19.14 -2.94
C THR A 198 -1.54 -18.71 -3.85
N LEU A 199 -2.49 -17.97 -3.28
CA LEU A 199 -3.62 -17.38 -3.97
C LEU A 199 -3.34 -15.90 -4.24
N GLN A 200 -3.83 -15.39 -5.36
CA GLN A 200 -3.80 -13.95 -5.62
C GLN A 200 -5.23 -13.40 -5.55
N ALA A 201 -5.42 -12.38 -4.71
CA ALA A 201 -6.64 -11.58 -4.67
C ALA A 201 -6.41 -10.26 -5.40
N VAL A 202 -7.30 -9.92 -6.34
CA VAL A 202 -7.33 -8.62 -7.02
C VAL A 202 -8.58 -7.89 -6.57
N ILE A 203 -8.40 -6.81 -5.80
CA ILE A 203 -9.47 -6.00 -5.25
C ILE A 203 -9.72 -4.83 -6.20
N VAL A 204 -10.91 -4.79 -6.78
CA VAL A 204 -11.31 -3.77 -7.76
C VAL A 204 -12.23 -2.76 -7.10
N LEU A 205 -11.85 -1.48 -7.15
CA LEU A 205 -12.65 -0.38 -6.63
C LEU A 205 -13.73 0.06 -7.63
N LYS A 206 -14.84 0.56 -7.10
CA LYS A 206 -15.86 1.24 -7.90
C LYS A 206 -15.33 2.58 -8.37
N ASN A 207 -15.75 3.01 -9.56
CA ASN A 207 -15.53 4.39 -9.98
C ASN A 207 -16.20 5.39 -9.01
N PRO A 208 -15.58 6.55 -8.73
CA PRO A 208 -14.31 7.03 -9.27
C PRO A 208 -13.12 6.83 -8.29
N TYR A 209 -13.09 5.72 -7.55
CA TYR A 209 -12.04 5.47 -6.56
C TYR A 209 -10.86 4.71 -7.19
N VAL A 210 -9.64 5.14 -6.87
CA VAL A 210 -8.39 4.49 -7.27
C VAL A 210 -7.49 4.25 -6.05
N TRP A 211 -6.63 3.25 -6.13
CA TRP A 211 -5.64 2.96 -5.09
C TRP A 211 -4.45 3.90 -5.21
N VAL A 212 -3.98 4.45 -4.09
CA VAL A 212 -2.72 5.19 -4.03
C VAL A 212 -1.59 4.17 -3.92
N GLN A 213 -1.00 3.79 -5.06
CA GLN A 213 0.16 2.89 -5.13
C GLN A 213 1.41 3.65 -5.59
N SER A 214 2.59 3.20 -5.13
CA SER A 214 3.87 3.61 -5.73
C SER A 214 4.02 2.89 -7.06
N VAL A 215 3.80 3.62 -8.15
CA VAL A 215 3.57 3.16 -9.52
C VAL A 215 4.64 2.20 -10.05
N GLU A 216 4.21 1.02 -10.49
CA GLU A 216 4.79 0.32 -11.66
C GLU A 216 3.88 0.64 -12.86
N GLU A 217 4.45 1.03 -14.00
CA GLU A 217 3.78 1.72 -15.13
C GLU A 217 2.66 0.93 -15.86
N ASP A 218 2.37 -0.32 -15.47
CA ASP A 218 1.46 -1.22 -16.20
C ASP A 218 0.23 -1.70 -15.39
N GLU A 219 0.01 -1.23 -14.15
CA GLU A 219 -1.12 -1.66 -13.33
C GLU A 219 -2.32 -0.70 -13.43
N LYS A 220 -3.54 -1.25 -13.53
CA LYS A 220 -4.75 -0.42 -13.49
C LYS A 220 -4.87 0.20 -12.11
N GLU A 221 -5.00 1.52 -12.05
CA GLU A 221 -5.02 2.31 -10.82
C GLU A 221 -6.16 1.93 -9.86
N ASN A 222 -7.23 1.31 -10.37
CA ASN A 222 -8.37 0.85 -9.57
C ASN A 222 -8.24 -0.60 -9.04
N GLU A 223 -7.16 -1.32 -9.37
CA GLU A 223 -6.92 -2.70 -8.94
C GLU A 223 -5.77 -2.79 -7.91
N LEU A 224 -6.01 -3.48 -6.79
CA LEU A 224 -4.97 -3.81 -5.81
C LEU A 224 -4.76 -5.31 -5.76
N LYS A 225 -3.54 -5.75 -6.07
CA LYS A 225 -3.17 -7.17 -6.09
C LYS A 225 -2.49 -7.56 -4.78
N LEU A 226 -3.03 -8.56 -4.11
CA LEU A 226 -2.50 -9.11 -2.86
C LEU A 226 -2.24 -10.60 -3.05
N GLN A 227 -1.14 -11.10 -2.50
CA GLN A 227 -0.81 -12.54 -2.49
C GLN A 227 -0.90 -13.10 -1.08
N TRP A 228 -1.50 -14.28 -0.96
CA TRP A 228 -1.62 -14.98 0.31
C TRP A 228 -1.32 -16.46 0.15
N THR A 229 -0.38 -16.97 0.94
CA THR A 229 -0.09 -18.41 1.01
C THR A 229 -1.01 -19.04 2.05
N LEU A 230 -1.79 -20.04 1.63
CA LEU A 230 -2.70 -20.75 2.52
C LEU A 230 -1.93 -21.37 3.69
N ASP A 231 -2.40 -21.08 4.90
CA ASP A 231 -1.88 -21.63 6.14
C ASP A 231 -2.85 -22.67 6.70
N PHE A 232 -2.40 -23.91 6.87
CA PHE A 232 -3.19 -25.01 7.40
C PHE A 232 -2.83 -25.37 8.85
N GLU A 233 -1.97 -24.58 9.51
CA GLU A 233 -1.73 -24.73 10.93
C GLU A 233 -2.96 -24.29 11.74
N GLY A 234 -3.38 -25.13 12.69
CA GLY A 234 -4.52 -24.83 13.54
C GLY A 234 -5.79 -24.51 12.75
N ARG A 235 -6.34 -23.31 12.96
CA ARG A 235 -7.55 -22.79 12.30
C ARG A 235 -7.26 -21.97 11.05
N GLY A 236 -6.01 -21.97 10.57
CA GLY A 236 -5.51 -21.06 9.54
C GLY A 236 -5.05 -19.72 10.13
N ARG A 237 -4.60 -18.83 9.26
CA ARG A 237 -4.04 -17.52 9.65
C ARG A 237 -4.54 -16.40 8.74
N GLN A 238 -4.24 -15.18 9.15
CA GLN A 238 -4.56 -13.97 8.42
C GLN A 238 -3.43 -12.94 8.53
N GLY A 239 -3.37 -12.02 7.58
CA GLY A 239 -2.51 -10.86 7.56
C GLY A 239 -3.31 -9.58 7.42
N ARG A 240 -2.65 -8.46 7.73
CA ARG A 240 -3.22 -7.12 7.67
C ARG A 240 -2.51 -6.34 6.56
N VAL A 241 -3.28 -5.66 5.74
CA VAL A 241 -2.78 -4.75 4.73
C VAL A 241 -3.43 -3.39 4.91
N ARG A 242 -2.59 -2.35 4.87
CA ARG A 242 -3.05 -0.95 4.82
C ARG A 242 -2.91 -0.48 3.40
N ALA A 243 -4.00 0.07 2.87
CA ALA A 243 -4.01 0.69 1.56
C ALA A 243 -4.66 2.07 1.67
N LYS A 244 -4.37 2.93 0.71
CA LYS A 244 -4.96 4.26 0.60
C LYS A 244 -5.74 4.31 -0.70
N VAL A 245 -6.89 4.97 -0.66
CA VAL A 245 -7.70 5.23 -1.85
C VAL A 245 -7.84 6.74 -2.03
N ILE A 246 -7.94 7.19 -3.27
CA ILE A 246 -8.36 8.55 -3.58
C ILE A 246 -9.61 8.49 -4.45
N LYS A 247 -10.45 9.50 -4.31
CA LYS A 247 -11.54 9.74 -5.25
C LYS A 247 -11.02 10.65 -6.36
N GLU A 248 -10.92 10.14 -7.58
CA GLU A 248 -10.67 11.01 -8.73
C GLU A 248 -11.90 11.89 -8.94
N GLU A 249 -11.74 13.19 -8.77
CA GLU A 249 -12.77 14.14 -9.20
C GLU A 249 -12.82 14.08 -10.73
N GLY A 250 -13.86 13.47 -11.26
CA GLY A 250 -14.07 13.40 -12.69
C GLY A 250 -14.02 14.82 -13.27
N THR A 251 -13.17 15.03 -14.28
CA THR A 251 -13.41 16.09 -15.24
C THR A 251 -14.82 15.84 -15.78
N GLU A 252 -15.78 16.64 -15.30
CA GLU A 252 -17.14 16.62 -15.82
C GLU A 252 -17.08 16.67 -17.35
N GLU A 253 -17.80 15.76 -17.99
CA GLU A 253 -18.02 15.73 -19.43
C GLU A 253 -18.56 17.09 -19.89
N LEU A 254 -17.69 18.01 -20.30
CA LEU A 254 -18.04 19.07 -21.24
C LEU A 254 -18.08 18.49 -22.66
N ASP A 255 -18.91 17.46 -22.84
CA ASP A 255 -19.29 16.98 -24.16
C ASP A 255 -20.44 17.88 -24.65
N GLY A 256 -20.07 19.04 -25.19
CA GLY A 256 -21.05 20.05 -25.55
C GLY A 256 -20.46 21.30 -26.19
N ILE A 257 -20.28 21.23 -27.51
CA ILE A 257 -20.06 22.36 -28.45
C ILE A 257 -18.59 22.75 -28.67
N ALA A 258 -17.92 22.02 -29.57
CA ALA A 258 -17.03 22.62 -30.59
C ALA A 258 -16.77 21.67 -31.78
N ARG A 259 -17.82 21.08 -32.37
CA ARG A 259 -17.77 20.68 -33.78
C ARG A 259 -18.30 21.85 -34.62
N ARG A 260 -17.53 22.22 -35.65
CA ARG A 260 -17.71 23.31 -36.66
C ARG A 260 -17.02 24.61 -36.20
N THR A 261 -15.98 25.15 -36.82
CA THR A 261 -15.60 25.17 -38.24
C THR A 261 -14.12 25.58 -38.36
N ARG A 262 -13.37 24.94 -39.26
CA ARG A 262 -12.53 25.61 -40.27
C ARG A 262 -11.95 24.58 -41.23
N SER A 263 -12.79 24.25 -42.21
CA SER A 263 -12.34 23.89 -43.55
C SER A 263 -11.50 25.03 -44.14
N GLY A 264 -10.29 24.70 -44.56
CA GLY A 264 -9.44 25.54 -45.40
C GLY A 264 -8.33 24.66 -45.98
N GLY A 265 -8.59 24.04 -47.14
CA GLY A 265 -7.55 23.37 -47.94
C GLY A 265 -6.44 24.35 -48.31
N VAL A 266 -5.24 23.93 -48.69
CA VAL A 266 -4.84 23.20 -49.90
C VAL A 266 -3.30 23.15 -49.74
N ARG A 267 -2.55 22.05 -49.95
CA ARG A 267 -2.10 21.56 -51.25
C ARG A 267 -1.26 20.28 -51.09
N ARG A 268 -1.46 19.41 -52.07
CA ARG A 268 -0.74 18.18 -52.42
C ARG A 268 0.63 18.54 -52.99
N GLU A 269 1.68 17.84 -52.57
CA GLU A 269 2.90 17.66 -53.39
C GLU A 269 3.50 16.28 -53.14
N GLU A 270 3.87 15.66 -54.25
CA GLU A 270 4.13 14.24 -54.48
C GLU A 270 5.52 13.79 -54.03
N GLU A 271 5.60 12.48 -53.78
CA GLU A 271 6.71 11.56 -54.08
C GLU A 271 8.13 12.14 -54.19
N ARG A 272 9.01 11.71 -53.28
CA ARG A 272 10.42 11.42 -53.61
C ARG A 272 11.05 10.44 -52.60
N ARG A 273 11.03 9.16 -53.02
CA ARG A 273 12.08 8.13 -52.90
C ARG A 273 13.10 8.23 -51.75
N SER A 274 13.06 7.24 -50.86
CA SER A 274 14.24 6.64 -50.20
C SER A 274 15.28 6.22 -51.25
N PRO A 275 16.60 6.38 -51.00
CA PRO A 275 17.33 5.31 -50.31
C PRO A 275 18.57 5.78 -49.51
N VAL A 276 18.81 5.22 -48.32
CA VAL A 276 20.18 5.16 -47.79
C VAL A 276 20.51 3.74 -47.33
N ARG A 277 21.56 3.27 -47.97
CA ARG A 277 22.22 1.98 -48.03
C ARG A 277 23.18 1.91 -46.83
N TYR A 278 23.03 0.97 -45.90
CA TYR A 278 24.06 0.72 -44.90
C TYR A 278 25.10 -0.26 -45.46
N PRO A 279 26.41 0.06 -45.43
CA PRO A 279 27.46 -0.82 -45.93
C PRO A 279 27.77 -1.97 -44.97
N HIS A 280 28.00 -3.15 -45.55
CA HIS A 280 28.73 -4.29 -45.00
C HIS A 280 30.04 -3.87 -44.33
N MET A 281 30.34 -4.42 -43.16
CA MET A 281 31.69 -4.57 -42.60
C MET A 281 31.74 -5.93 -41.91
N ASP A 282 32.32 -6.91 -42.58
CA ASP A 282 32.89 -8.10 -41.93
C ASP A 282 34.14 -7.66 -41.15
N PRO A 283 34.53 -8.41 -40.11
CA PRO A 283 35.81 -9.11 -40.26
C PRO A 283 35.76 -10.54 -39.73
N GLU A 284 36.08 -11.49 -40.61
CA GLU A 284 36.85 -12.68 -40.25
C GLU A 284 38.26 -12.23 -39.84
N PHE A 285 38.77 -12.70 -38.69
CA PHE A 285 40.17 -13.06 -38.50
C PHE A 285 40.34 -13.92 -37.22
N GLU A 286 40.59 -15.21 -37.46
CA GLU A 286 41.53 -16.12 -36.77
C GLU A 286 41.60 -16.13 -35.22
N THR A 287 41.04 -17.15 -34.58
CA THR A 287 41.74 -18.40 -34.15
C THR A 287 40.78 -19.38 -33.49
#